data_AF-A0A8C4TAS7-F1
#
_entry.id   AF-A0A8C4TAS7-F1
#
_cell.length_a   1.000
_cell.length_b   1.000
_cell.length_c   1.000
_cell.angle_alpha   90.00
_cell.angle_beta   90.00
_cell.angle_gamma   90.00
#
_symmetry.space_group_name_H-M   'P 1'
#
loop_
_entity.id
_entity.type
_entity.pdbx_description
1 polymer ?
#
loop_
_entity_poly.entity_id
_entity_poly.type
_entity_poly.pdbx_seq_one_letter_code
_entity_poly.pdbx_strand_id
1 'polypeptide(L)'
;SLSLSLSLTLTLSLSLWVFMLVRLWLTSIPDDPPLCVSDSNRMFTWESLKAVWHGQKLDYFKEAHLGSRAPNPEVVQLDQQQKGRLLDYARERRPLILNFGSCT
;
A
#
# COMPACT_ATOMS: atom_id res chain seq x y z
N SER A 1 -5.78 40.62 -13.33
CA SER A 1 -5.26 39.88 -12.15
C SER A 1 -6.32 39.08 -11.42
N LEU A 2 -7.48 39.65 -11.05
CA LEU A 2 -8.55 38.92 -10.34
C LEU A 2 -9.16 37.74 -11.13
N SER A 3 -9.38 37.88 -12.44
CA SER A 3 -9.94 36.81 -13.30
C SER A 3 -9.00 35.60 -13.44
N LEU A 4 -7.69 35.84 -13.58
CA LEU A 4 -6.67 34.78 -13.61
C LEU A 4 -6.57 34.05 -12.27
N SER A 5 -6.65 34.79 -11.15
CA SER A 5 -6.68 34.21 -9.81
C SER A 5 -7.89 33.31 -9.60
N LEU A 6 -9.09 33.78 -9.98
CA LEU A 6 -10.32 33.00 -9.90
C LEU A 6 -10.26 31.71 -10.73
N SER A 7 -9.76 31.82 -11.96
CA SER A 7 -9.58 30.69 -12.88
C SER A 7 -8.60 29.65 -12.33
N LEU A 8 -7.49 30.09 -11.75
CA LEU A 8 -6.52 29.20 -11.11
C LEU A 8 -7.10 28.52 -9.87
N THR A 9 -7.84 29.24 -9.03
CA THR A 9 -8.50 28.65 -7.86
C THR A 9 -9.59 27.67 -8.24
N LEU A 10 -10.37 27.93 -9.29
CA LEU A 10 -11.39 27.02 -9.79
C LEU A 10 -10.77 25.75 -10.36
N THR A 11 -9.69 25.87 -11.13
CA THR A 11 -9.00 24.70 -11.71
C THR A 11 -8.32 23.85 -10.64
N LEU A 12 -7.67 24.47 -9.64
CA LEU A 12 -7.09 23.77 -8.49
C LEU A 12 -8.17 23.13 -7.60
N SER A 13 -9.30 23.81 -7.39
CA SER A 13 -10.43 23.25 -6.63
C SER A 13 -11.05 22.07 -7.36
N LEU A 14 -11.25 22.17 -8.68
CA LEU A 14 -11.82 21.10 -9.48
C LEU A 14 -10.89 19.88 -9.53
N SER A 15 -9.57 20.10 -9.66
CA SER A 15 -8.59 19.02 -9.68
C SER A 15 -8.46 18.32 -8.33
N LEU A 16 -8.48 19.07 -7.21
CA LEU A 16 -8.54 18.51 -5.86
C LEU A 16 -9.85 17.76 -5.61
N TRP A 17 -10.98 18.28 -6.11
CA TRP A 17 -12.28 17.63 -5.96
C TRP A 17 -12.34 16.34 -6.76
N VAL A 18 -11.88 16.34 -8.02
CA VAL A 18 -11.74 15.12 -8.85
C VAL A 18 -10.78 14.13 -8.20
N PHE A 19 -9.64 14.60 -7.68
CA PHE A 19 -8.70 13.75 -6.94
C PHE A 19 -9.34 13.11 -5.70
N MET A 20 -10.10 13.88 -4.92
CA MET A 20 -10.86 13.34 -3.78
C MET A 20 -11.95 12.38 -4.22
N LEU A 21 -12.64 12.65 -5.33
CA LEU A 21 -13.70 11.80 -5.87
C LEU A 21 -13.14 10.46 -6.35
N VAL A 22 -12.03 10.50 -7.08
CA VAL A 22 -11.26 9.32 -7.51
C VAL A 22 -10.77 8.56 -6.29
N ARG A 23 -10.24 9.24 -5.28
CA ARG A 23 -9.82 8.63 -4.01
C ARG A 23 -10.97 7.93 -3.29
N LEU A 24 -12.16 8.57 -3.22
CA LEU A 24 -13.35 8.01 -2.58
C LEU A 24 -13.87 6.78 -3.34
N TRP A 25 -13.91 6.86 -4.67
CA TRP A 25 -14.32 5.75 -5.54
C TRP A 25 -13.35 4.55 -5.46
N LEU A 26 -12.04 4.82 -5.35
CA LEU A 26 -11.01 3.77 -5.22
C LEU A 26 -10.99 3.13 -3.82
N THR A 27 -11.50 3.81 -2.79
CA THR A 27 -11.66 3.22 -1.45
C THR A 27 -12.88 2.31 -1.33
N SER A 28 -13.85 2.40 -2.24
CA SER A 28 -15.05 1.55 -2.26
C SER A 28 -14.91 0.27 -3.09
N ILE A 29 -13.75 0.04 -3.74
CA ILE A 29 -13.53 -1.18 -4.53
C ILE A 29 -13.13 -2.31 -3.56
N PRO A 30 -13.90 -3.41 -3.50
CA PRO A 30 -13.59 -4.55 -2.64
C PRO A 30 -12.23 -5.16 -3.02
N ASP A 31 -11.52 -5.71 -2.02
CA ASP A 31 -10.21 -6.31 -2.20
C ASP A 31 -10.27 -7.46 -3.22
N ASP A 32 -9.64 -7.24 -4.38
CA ASP A 32 -9.57 -8.20 -5.47
C ASP A 32 -8.40 -9.19 -5.27
N PRO A 33 -8.49 -10.41 -5.84
CA PRO A 33 -7.48 -11.45 -5.68
C PRO A 33 -6.08 -11.02 -6.16
N PRO A 34 -5.01 -11.66 -5.64
CA PRO A 34 -3.63 -11.29 -5.96
C PRO A 34 -3.38 -11.39 -7.47
N LEU A 35 -3.15 -10.24 -8.11
CA LEU A 35 -2.87 -10.14 -9.54
C LEU A 35 -1.41 -10.58 -9.79
N CYS A 36 -1.24 -11.72 -10.45
CA CYS A 36 0.06 -12.22 -10.90
C CYS A 36 0.55 -11.38 -12.09
N VAL A 37 1.50 -10.47 -11.87
CA VAL A 37 2.03 -9.53 -12.88
C VAL A 37 3.17 -10.16 -13.69
N SER A 38 3.02 -11.40 -14.19
CA SER A 38 4.09 -12.11 -14.92
C SER A 38 3.77 -12.44 -16.39
N ASP A 39 2.60 -12.10 -16.91
CA ASP A 39 2.32 -12.28 -18.33
C ASP A 39 2.67 -11.01 -19.10
N SER A 40 3.85 -11.02 -19.71
CA SER A 40 4.45 -9.95 -20.53
C SER A 40 3.59 -9.49 -21.73
N ASN A 41 2.40 -10.07 -21.94
CA ASN A 41 1.50 -9.76 -23.05
C ASN A 41 0.34 -8.82 -22.68
N ARG A 42 0.31 -8.28 -21.44
CA ARG A 42 -0.75 -7.39 -20.93
C ARG A 42 -0.26 -6.04 -20.37
N MET A 43 0.98 -5.67 -20.68
CA MET A 43 1.48 -4.31 -20.44
C MET A 43 0.54 -3.35 -21.17
N PHE A 44 -0.05 -2.36 -20.49
CA PHE A 44 -1.08 -1.42 -21.00
C PHE A 44 -2.55 -1.89 -20.99
N THR A 45 -2.90 -2.87 -20.15
CA THR A 45 -4.30 -3.18 -19.84
C THR A 45 -4.80 -2.50 -18.57
N TRP A 46 -6.11 -2.35 -18.41
CA TRP A 46 -6.70 -1.78 -17.19
C TRP A 46 -6.33 -2.61 -15.95
N GLU A 47 -6.19 -3.92 -16.12
CA GLU A 47 -5.72 -4.86 -15.10
C GLU A 47 -4.27 -4.58 -14.70
N SER A 48 -3.39 -4.25 -15.66
CA SER A 48 -2.01 -3.84 -15.38
C SER A 48 -1.97 -2.51 -14.62
N LEU A 49 -2.77 -1.51 -15.00
CA LEU A 49 -2.85 -0.24 -14.28
C LEU A 49 -3.43 -0.43 -12.86
N LYS A 50 -4.43 -1.29 -12.70
CA LYS A 50 -5.00 -1.66 -11.40
C LYS A 50 -3.97 -2.35 -10.52
N ALA A 51 -3.15 -3.24 -11.08
CA ALA A 51 -2.05 -3.88 -10.35
C ALA A 51 -0.97 -2.87 -9.92
N VAL A 52 -0.58 -1.95 -10.81
CA VAL A 52 0.37 -0.86 -10.49
C VAL A 52 -0.19 0.04 -9.40
N TRP A 53 -1.45 0.46 -9.51
CA TRP A 53 -2.13 1.29 -8.51
C TRP A 53 -2.30 0.55 -7.18
N HIS A 54 -2.64 -0.73 -7.21
CA HIS A 54 -2.73 -1.57 -6.01
C HIS A 54 -1.36 -1.70 -5.33
N GLY A 55 -0.28 -1.86 -6.11
CA GLY A 55 1.10 -1.80 -5.62
C GLY A 55 1.39 -0.47 -4.94
N GLN A 56 1.11 0.66 -5.59
CA GLN A 56 1.32 2.00 -5.01
C GLN A 56 0.46 2.25 -3.76
N LYS A 57 -0.80 1.80 -3.75
CA LYS A 57 -1.69 1.88 -2.58
C LYS A 57 -1.11 1.08 -1.41
N LEU A 58 -0.68 -0.15 -1.65
CA LEU A 58 -0.04 -0.98 -0.63
C LEU A 58 1.28 -0.35 -0.16
N ASP A 59 2.09 0.19 -1.07
CA ASP A 59 3.34 0.88 -0.75
C ASP A 59 3.12 2.09 0.17
N TYR A 60 2.02 2.83 -0.01
CA TYR A 60 1.65 3.90 0.90
C TYR A 60 1.40 3.42 2.34
N PHE A 61 0.91 2.19 2.51
CA PHE A 61 0.69 1.57 3.83
C PHE A 61 1.91 0.77 4.34
N LYS A 62 3.03 0.71 3.61
CA LYS A 62 4.22 -0.07 4.01
C LYS A 62 5.09 0.64 5.05
N GLU A 63 4.99 1.95 5.18
CA GLU A 63 5.86 2.68 6.09
C GLU A 63 5.51 2.39 7.55
N ALA A 64 6.42 1.73 8.25
CA ALA A 64 6.39 1.66 9.71
C ALA A 64 7.05 2.92 10.28
N HIS A 65 6.35 3.62 11.18
CA HIS A 65 6.84 4.85 11.81
C HIS A 65 7.22 4.61 13.28
N LEU A 66 8.24 5.31 13.78
CA LEU A 66 8.60 5.22 15.19
C LEU A 66 7.46 5.75 16.07
N GLY A 67 7.11 5.01 17.13
CA GLY A 67 6.03 5.37 18.05
C GLY A 67 4.62 5.02 17.56
N SER A 68 4.46 4.55 16.32
CA SER A 68 3.21 3.95 15.86
C SER A 68 3.16 2.45 16.20
N ARG A 69 2.00 1.83 16.00
CA ARG A 69 1.84 0.39 16.24
C ARG A 69 2.68 -0.40 15.25
N ALA A 70 3.52 -1.30 15.76
CA ALA A 70 4.31 -2.20 14.93
C ALA A 70 3.41 -3.04 14.00
N PRO A 71 3.73 -3.15 12.69
CA PRO A 71 3.02 -4.02 11.77
C PRO A 71 3.04 -5.48 12.22
N ASN A 72 1.98 -6.24 11.91
CA ASN A 72 1.87 -7.67 12.23
C ASN A 72 1.78 -8.56 10.97
N PRO A 73 2.82 -8.57 10.10
CA PRO A 73 2.82 -9.37 8.89
C PRO A 73 2.86 -10.87 9.19
N GLU A 74 2.48 -11.66 8.19
CA GLU A 74 2.67 -13.11 8.21
C GLU A 74 4.15 -13.45 8.02
N VAL A 75 4.63 -14.42 8.79
CA VAL A 75 5.98 -14.98 8.70
C VAL A 75 5.90 -16.51 8.60
N VAL A 76 6.91 -17.13 8.00
CA VAL A 76 6.97 -18.59 7.87
C VAL A 76 8.06 -19.11 8.81
N GLN A 77 7.68 -20.02 9.71
CA GLN A 77 8.61 -20.73 10.58
C GLN A 77 9.45 -21.73 9.80
N LEU A 78 10.75 -21.73 10.01
CA LEU A 78 11.66 -22.63 9.29
C LEU A 78 11.46 -24.10 9.67
N ASP A 79 11.19 -24.41 10.95
CA ASP A 79 11.10 -25.79 11.43
C ASP A 79 9.92 -26.57 10.84
N GLN A 80 8.75 -25.93 10.76
CA GLN A 80 7.49 -26.60 10.41
C GLN A 80 6.84 -26.02 9.14
N GLN A 81 7.48 -25.04 8.51
CA GLN A 81 6.94 -24.28 7.38
C GLN A 81 5.54 -23.68 7.66
N GLN A 82 5.22 -23.48 8.94
CA GLN A 82 3.94 -22.97 9.39
C GLN A 82 3.90 -21.46 9.28
N LYS A 83 2.72 -20.94 8.93
CA LYS A 83 2.45 -19.51 8.94
C LYS A 83 2.21 -19.07 10.39
N GLY A 84 2.93 -18.05 10.82
CA GLY A 84 2.71 -17.32 12.06
C GLY A 84 2.60 -15.83 11.81
N ARG A 85 2.45 -15.04 12.88
CA ARG A 85 2.52 -13.58 12.81
C ARG A 85 3.77 -13.06 13.50
N LEU A 86 4.32 -11.96 12.99
CA LEU A 86 5.54 -11.36 13.54
C LEU A 86 5.47 -11.05 15.04
N LEU A 87 4.33 -10.55 15.52
CA LEU A 87 4.16 -10.18 16.92
C LEU A 87 3.91 -11.37 17.86
N ASP A 88 3.69 -12.59 17.33
CA ASP A 88 3.56 -13.80 18.16
C ASP A 88 4.90 -14.18 18.82
N TYR A 89 6.02 -13.65 18.30
CA TYR A 89 7.36 -13.82 18.85
C TYR A 89 7.69 -12.80 19.96
N ALA A 90 6.85 -11.77 20.14
CA ALA A 90 7.03 -10.81 21.21
C ALA A 90 6.74 -11.46 22.56
N ARG A 91 7.57 -11.18 23.56
CA ARG A 91 7.40 -11.71 24.92
C ARG A 91 7.14 -10.58 25.90
N GLU A 92 5.87 -10.43 26.29
CA GLU A 92 5.42 -9.45 27.29
C GLU A 92 6.01 -8.05 27.04
N ARG A 93 6.85 -7.55 27.96
CA ARG A 93 7.50 -6.24 27.90
C ARG A 93 8.92 -6.28 27.34
N ARG A 94 9.41 -7.44 26.89
CA ARG A 94 10.75 -7.54 26.31
C ARG A 94 10.72 -6.99 24.88
N PRO A 95 11.62 -6.04 24.54
CA PRO A 95 11.75 -5.57 23.16
C PRO A 95 12.09 -6.73 22.21
N LEU A 96 11.35 -6.84 21.12
CA LEU A 96 11.64 -7.74 20.01
C LEU A 96 12.46 -6.98 18.98
N ILE A 97 13.70 -7.40 18.74
CA ILE A 97 14.59 -6.79 17.74
C ILE A 97 14.54 -7.63 16.47
N LEU A 98 14.32 -6.98 15.33
CA LEU A 98 14.22 -7.62 14.03
C LEU A 98 15.44 -7.29 13.18
N ASN A 99 16.00 -8.30 12.53
CA ASN A 99 17.08 -8.15 11.56
C ASN A 99 16.66 -8.88 10.27
N PHE A 100 16.37 -8.09 9.24
CA PHE A 100 16.02 -8.61 7.93
C PHE A 100 17.28 -8.73 7.08
N GLY A 101 17.48 -9.89 6.47
CA GLY A 101 18.63 -10.15 5.59
C GLY A 101 18.43 -11.42 4.76
N SER A 102 19.30 -11.59 3.76
CA SER A 102 19.34 -12.76 2.89
C SER A 102 20.80 -13.14 2.62
N CYS A 103 21.06 -14.41 2.36
CA CYS A 103 22.34 -14.83 1.76
C CYS A 103 22.34 -14.43 0.27
N THR A 104 23.47 -13.93 -0.21
CA THR A 104 23.77 -13.77 -1.66
C THR A 104 24.61 -14.91 -2.15
#